data_AF-A0A7W2TD92-F1
#
_entry.id   AF-A0A7W2TD92-F1
#
_cell.length_a   1.000
_cell.length_b   1.000
_cell.length_c   1.000
_cell.angle_alpha   90.00
_cell.angle_beta   90.00
_cell.angle_gamma   90.00
#
_symmetry.space_group_name_H-M   'P 1'
#
loop_
_entity.id
_entity.type
_entity.pdbx_description
1 polymer ?
#
loop_
_entity_poly.entity_id
_entity_poly.type
_entity_poly.pdbx_seq_one_letter_code
_entity_poly.pdbx_strand_id
1 'polypeptide(L)'
;MDIYIHLLAVIPSLVLGAINLSLEKGTLIHKRIGKFWAVLMLITAISSLFIMPTGSFTWLHLFSILVIVCIPVGVSSIRKGNIKRHTHCMLGAYIGTVISAYFAVVTPGRFLNGVFY
;
A
#
# COMPACT_ATOMS: atom_id res chain seq x y z
N MET A 1 6.83 -8.49 -14.15
CA MET A 1 5.43 -7.98 -14.01
C MET A 1 5.41 -6.60 -14.62
N ASP A 2 4.34 -6.26 -15.33
CA ASP A 2 4.21 -4.94 -15.97
C ASP A 2 3.91 -3.84 -14.94
N ILE A 3 4.50 -2.66 -15.10
CA ILE A 3 4.32 -1.51 -14.21
C ILE A 3 2.85 -1.03 -14.20
N TYR A 4 2.11 -1.25 -15.28
CA TYR A 4 0.69 -0.90 -15.35
C TYR A 4 -0.16 -1.67 -14.35
N ILE A 5 0.14 -2.95 -14.07
CA ILE A 5 -0.59 -3.74 -13.06
C ILE A 5 -0.39 -3.12 -11.68
N HIS A 6 0.83 -2.71 -11.38
CA HIS A 6 1.15 -2.03 -10.13
C HIS A 6 0.42 -0.68 -10.02
N LEU A 7 0.43 0.13 -11.08
CA LEU A 7 -0.25 1.43 -11.12
C LEU A 7 -1.78 1.29 -10.98
N LEU A 8 -2.39 0.34 -11.71
CA LEU A 8 -3.81 0.03 -11.62
C LEU A 8 -4.24 -0.44 -10.23
N ALA A 9 -3.33 -1.03 -9.44
CA ALA A 9 -3.61 -1.43 -8.07
C ALA A 9 -3.37 -0.29 -7.06
N VAL A 10 -2.23 0.42 -7.16
CA VAL A 10 -1.83 1.41 -6.15
C VAL A 10 -2.69 2.67 -6.18
N ILE A 11 -3.11 3.13 -7.37
CA ILE A 11 -3.93 4.34 -7.51
C ILE A 11 -5.27 4.20 -6.78
N PRO A 12 -6.11 3.19 -7.06
CA PRO A 12 -7.35 3.00 -6.29
C PRO A 12 -7.06 2.60 -4.83
N SER A 13 -5.93 1.94 -4.54
CA SER A 13 -5.54 1.64 -3.16
C SER A 13 -5.34 2.91 -2.34
N LEU A 14 -4.68 3.94 -2.88
CA LEU A 14 -4.49 5.23 -2.20
C LEU A 14 -5.84 5.91 -1.92
N VAL A 15 -6.74 5.92 -2.91
CA VAL A 15 -8.08 6.52 -2.76
C VAL A 15 -8.91 5.77 -1.71
N LEU A 16 -9.02 4.45 -1.82
CA LEU A 16 -9.80 3.63 -0.89
C LEU A 16 -9.19 3.62 0.51
N GLY A 17 -7.86 3.68 0.63
CA GLY A 17 -7.16 3.81 1.90
C GLY A 17 -7.50 5.12 2.60
N ALA A 18 -7.46 6.26 1.88
CA ALA A 18 -7.86 7.55 2.41
C ALA A 18 -9.31 7.53 2.91
N ILE A 19 -10.23 7.05 2.06
CA ILE A 19 -11.65 6.94 2.40
C ILE A 19 -11.81 6.07 3.66
N ASN A 20 -11.20 4.89 3.69
CA ASN A 20 -11.38 3.95 4.80
C ASN A 20 -10.84 4.47 6.14
N LEU A 21 -9.76 5.27 6.12
CA LEU A 21 -9.20 5.91 7.30
C LEU A 21 -10.08 7.07 7.82
N SER A 22 -10.74 7.79 6.91
CA SER A 22 -11.67 8.87 7.27
C SER A 22 -13.03 8.36 7.78
N LEU A 23 -13.46 7.16 7.36
CA LEU A 23 -14.73 6.57 7.80
C LEU A 23 -14.79 6.33 9.32
N GLU A 24 -16.01 6.28 9.85
CA GLU A 24 -16.27 5.80 11.19
C GLU A 24 -15.86 4.32 11.32
N LYS A 25 -15.06 4.04 12.36
CA LYS A 25 -14.31 2.81 12.51
C LYS A 25 -15.25 1.72 13.03
N GLY A 26 -15.14 0.52 12.48
CA GLY A 26 -15.97 -0.63 12.90
C GLY A 26 -17.35 -0.74 12.24
N THR A 27 -17.79 0.27 11.48
CA THR A 27 -19.01 0.21 10.67
C THR A 27 -18.92 -0.86 9.57
N LEU A 28 -20.08 -1.29 9.03
CA LEU A 28 -20.11 -2.22 7.90
C LEU A 28 -19.40 -1.65 6.66
N ILE A 29 -19.50 -0.34 6.45
CA ILE A 29 -18.86 0.36 5.33
C ILE A 29 -17.34 0.30 5.50
N HIS A 30 -16.80 0.69 6.66
CA HIS A 30 -15.37 0.58 6.97
C HIS A 30 -14.84 -0.85 6.78
N LYS A 31 -15.60 -1.86 7.24
CA LYS A 31 -15.21 -3.26 7.08
C LYS A 31 -15.17 -3.71 5.61
N ARG A 32 -16.10 -3.25 4.77
CA ARG A 32 -16.14 -3.61 3.35
C ARG A 32 -15.03 -2.91 2.58
N ILE A 33 -14.91 -1.58 2.71
CA ILE A 33 -13.86 -0.81 2.04
C ILE A 33 -12.48 -1.26 2.50
N GLY A 34 -12.28 -1.47 3.80
CA GLY A 34 -11.01 -1.96 4.34
C GLY A 34 -10.58 -3.33 3.78
N LYS A 35 -11.52 -4.23 3.47
CA LYS A 35 -11.19 -5.51 2.81
C LYS A 35 -10.71 -5.30 1.38
N PHE A 36 -11.42 -4.50 0.59
CA PHE A 36 -11.02 -4.19 -0.79
C PHE A 36 -9.67 -3.49 -0.83
N TRP A 37 -9.49 -2.49 0.04
CA TRP A 37 -8.22 -1.79 0.19
C TRP A 37 -7.08 -2.73 0.58
N ALA A 38 -7.27 -3.63 1.55
CA ALA A 38 -6.25 -4.59 1.94
C ALA A 38 -5.83 -5.53 0.79
N VAL A 39 -6.77 -5.97 -0.05
CA VAL A 39 -6.46 -6.76 -1.26
C VAL A 39 -5.64 -5.95 -2.25
N LEU A 40 -6.04 -4.71 -2.54
CA LEU A 40 -5.30 -3.82 -3.44
C LEU A 40 -3.89 -3.51 -2.92
N MET A 41 -3.73 -3.31 -1.61
CA MET A 41 -2.42 -3.13 -0.98
C MET A 41 -1.51 -4.34 -1.17
N LEU A 42 -2.05 -5.57 -1.06
CA LEU A 42 -1.26 -6.78 -1.31
C LEU A 42 -0.89 -6.91 -2.78
N ILE A 43 -1.80 -6.66 -3.72
CA ILE A 43 -1.50 -6.67 -5.16
C ILE A 43 -0.43 -5.63 -5.48
N THR A 44 -0.57 -4.43 -4.93
CA THR A 44 0.39 -3.32 -5.06
C THR A 44 1.78 -3.75 -4.58
N ALA A 45 1.87 -4.29 -3.37
CA ALA A 45 3.15 -4.65 -2.76
C ALA A 45 3.79 -5.89 -3.37
N ILE A 46 3.01 -6.85 -3.86
CA ILE A 46 3.55 -8.02 -4.56
C ILE A 46 4.04 -7.63 -5.96
N SER A 47 3.26 -6.85 -6.70
CA SER A 47 3.64 -6.41 -8.05
C SER A 47 4.88 -5.51 -8.04
N SER A 48 5.07 -4.67 -7.02
CA SER A 48 6.27 -3.81 -6.90
C SER A 48 7.57 -4.57 -6.71
N LEU A 49 7.54 -5.80 -6.17
CA LEU A 49 8.76 -6.62 -6.03
C LEU A 49 9.40 -7.00 -7.37
N PHE A 50 8.65 -6.88 -8.47
CA PHE A 50 9.12 -7.17 -9.82
C PHE A 50 9.53 -5.90 -10.60
N ILE A 51 9.47 -4.72 -9.98
CA ILE A 51 9.81 -3.44 -10.61
C ILE A 51 11.20 -3.01 -10.15
N MET A 52 12.22 -3.31 -10.96
CA MET A 52 13.63 -3.04 -10.67
C MET A 52 14.29 -2.18 -11.76
N PRO A 53 14.06 -0.84 -11.78
CA PRO A 53 14.61 0.04 -12.81
C PRO A 53 16.15 0.03 -12.86
N THR A 54 16.80 -0.18 -11.72
CA THR A 54 18.26 -0.25 -11.57
C THR A 54 18.81 -1.67 -11.67
N GLY A 55 17.96 -2.68 -11.89
CA GLY A 55 18.34 -4.10 -11.83
C GLY A 55 18.65 -4.62 -10.43
N SER A 56 18.37 -3.84 -9.37
CA SER A 56 18.71 -4.16 -7.99
C SER A 56 17.56 -3.87 -7.01
N PHE A 57 17.59 -4.56 -5.87
CA PHE A 57 16.68 -4.28 -4.76
C PHE A 57 16.97 -2.90 -4.17
N THR A 58 15.90 -2.15 -3.95
CA THR A 58 15.95 -0.83 -3.32
C THR A 58 15.14 -0.82 -2.03
N TRP A 59 15.23 0.26 -1.25
CA TRP A 59 14.42 0.41 -0.04
C TRP A 59 12.90 0.28 -0.29
N LEU A 60 12.42 0.59 -1.51
CA LEU A 60 11.02 0.38 -1.90
C LEU A 60 10.61 -1.11 -1.88
N HIS A 61 11.55 -2.02 -2.17
CA HIS A 61 11.29 -3.45 -2.12
C HIS A 61 11.19 -3.92 -0.67
N LEU A 62 12.06 -3.41 0.20
CA LEU A 62 11.96 -3.66 1.64
C LEU A 62 10.63 -3.14 2.20
N PHE A 63 10.21 -1.95 1.79
CA PHE A 63 8.90 -1.41 2.13
C PHE A 63 7.75 -2.30 1.62
N SER A 64 7.87 -2.83 0.40
CA SER A 64 6.87 -3.75 -0.17
C SER A 64 6.74 -5.03 0.65
N ILE A 65 7.88 -5.62 1.08
CA ILE A 65 7.89 -6.79 1.98
C ILE A 65 7.22 -6.44 3.31
N LEU A 66 7.51 -5.27 3.87
CA LEU A 66 6.87 -4.79 5.10
C LEU A 66 5.34 -4.71 4.94
N VAL A 67 4.84 -4.17 3.82
CA VAL A 67 3.39 -4.10 3.55
C VAL A 67 2.77 -5.50 3.43
N ILE A 68 3.43 -6.43 2.73
CA ILE A 68 2.98 -7.83 2.59
C ILE A 68 2.81 -8.48 3.97
N VAL A 69 3.62 -8.13 4.96
CA VAL A 69 3.51 -8.64 6.33
C VAL A 69 2.49 -7.83 7.16
N CYS A 70 2.52 -6.51 7.09
CA CYS A 70 1.68 -5.62 7.89
C CYS A 70 0.19 -5.82 7.61
N ILE A 71 -0.20 -6.01 6.34
CA ILE A 71 -1.61 -6.13 5.97
C ILE A 71 -2.25 -7.39 6.60
N PRO A 72 -1.73 -8.62 6.40
CA PRO A 72 -2.26 -9.82 7.06
C PRO A 72 -2.18 -9.76 8.58
N VAL A 73 -1.09 -9.22 9.13
CA VAL A 73 -0.94 -9.05 10.58
C VAL A 73 -2.01 -8.12 11.14
N GLY A 74 -2.27 -6.98 10.49
CA GLY A 74 -3.29 -6.05 10.94
C GLY A 74 -4.71 -6.60 10.80
N VAL A 75 -5.00 -7.37 9.74
CA VAL A 75 -6.29 -8.05 9.55
C VAL A 75 -6.48 -9.16 10.59
N SER A 76 -5.44 -9.94 10.89
CA SER A 76 -5.48 -10.96 11.94
C SER A 76 -5.65 -10.34 13.34
N SER A 77 -5.00 -9.21 13.58
CA SER A 77 -5.05 -8.50 14.86
C SER A 77 -6.47 -8.02 15.20
N ILE A 78 -7.20 -7.46 14.23
CA ILE A 78 -8.58 -7.02 14.49
C ILE A 78 -9.52 -8.20 14.75
N ARG A 79 -9.30 -9.36 14.11
CA ARG A 79 -10.06 -10.60 14.40
C ARG A 79 -9.82 -11.11 15.83
N LYS A 80 -8.65 -10.83 16.40
CA LYS A 80 -8.28 -11.15 17.78
C LYS A 80 -8.67 -10.03 18.77
N GLY A 81 -9.41 -9.02 18.34
CA GLY A 81 -9.78 -7.86 19.18
C GLY A 81 -8.62 -6.89 19.47
N ASN A 82 -7.44 -7.06 18.87
CA ASN A 82 -6.31 -6.16 19.06
C ASN A 82 -6.39 -4.96 18.11
N ILE A 83 -7.17 -3.96 18.51
CA ILE A 83 -7.42 -2.72 17.74
C ILE A 83 -6.12 -1.92 17.60
N LYS A 84 -5.32 -1.80 18.67
CA LYS A 84 -4.06 -1.03 18.62
C LYS A 84 -3.16 -1.55 17.51
N ARG A 85 -2.88 -2.86 17.47
CA ARG A 85 -2.01 -3.46 16.45
C ARG A 85 -2.62 -3.35 15.04
N HIS A 86 -3.93 -3.54 14.90
CA HIS A 86 -4.62 -3.30 13.64
C HIS A 86 -4.38 -1.88 13.12
N THR A 87 -4.65 -0.88 13.94
CA THR A 87 -4.51 0.53 13.56
C THR A 87 -3.07 0.88 13.19
N HIS A 88 -2.07 0.44 13.96
CA HIS A 88 -0.66 0.71 13.63
C HIS A 88 -0.25 0.09 12.29
N CYS A 89 -0.65 -1.16 12.04
CA CYS A 89 -0.35 -1.82 10.76
C CYS A 89 -1.03 -1.12 9.58
N MET A 90 -2.32 -0.76 9.70
CA MET A 90 -3.06 -0.13 8.60
C MET A 90 -2.55 1.30 8.33
N LEU A 91 -2.37 2.10 9.38
CA LEU A 91 -1.89 3.47 9.24
C LEU A 91 -0.44 3.51 8.72
N GLY A 92 0.44 2.68 9.27
CA GLY A 92 1.83 2.58 8.82
C GLY A 92 1.95 2.16 7.36
N ALA A 93 1.17 1.16 6.93
CA ALA A 93 1.15 0.73 5.53
C ALA A 93 0.65 1.84 4.60
N TYR A 94 -0.40 2.57 4.99
CA TYR A 94 -0.93 3.66 4.18
C TYR A 94 0.05 4.83 4.06
N ILE A 95 0.57 5.33 5.19
CA ILE A 95 1.54 6.44 5.21
C ILE A 95 2.80 6.06 4.41
N GLY A 96 3.35 4.87 4.63
CA GLY A 96 4.51 4.41 3.87
C GLY A 96 4.25 4.31 2.37
N THR A 97 3.02 4.00 1.96
CA THR A 97 2.63 3.94 0.54
C THR A 97 2.59 5.34 -0.06
N VAL A 98 2.04 6.32 0.66
CA VAL A 98 2.05 7.74 0.23
C VAL A 98 3.49 8.26 0.10
N ILE A 99 4.34 7.97 1.08
CA ILE A 99 5.78 8.34 1.03
C ILE A 99 6.45 7.68 -0.17
N SER A 100 6.21 6.38 -0.39
CA SER A 100 6.78 5.63 -1.51
C SER A 100 6.33 6.18 -2.86
N ALA A 101 5.05 6.58 -3.00
CA ALA A 101 4.51 7.20 -4.20
C ALA A 101 5.17 8.57 -4.47
N TYR A 102 5.32 9.40 -3.43
CA TYR A 102 6.06 10.67 -3.55
C TYR A 102 7.48 10.43 -4.08
N PHE A 103 8.22 9.48 -3.49
CA PHE A 103 9.55 9.10 -3.97
C PHE A 103 9.55 8.56 -5.40
N ALA A 104 8.50 7.90 -5.86
CA ALA A 104 8.40 7.45 -7.24
C ALA A 104 8.28 8.62 -8.23
N VAL A 105 7.63 9.72 -7.82
CA VAL A 105 7.44 10.93 -8.64
C VAL A 105 8.67 11.84 -8.65
N VAL A 106 9.35 12.02 -7.51
CA VAL A 106 10.45 13.01 -7.41
C VAL A 106 11.85 12.48 -7.71
N THR A 107 12.04 11.16 -7.82
CA THR A 107 13.38 10.58 -8.03
C THR A 107 13.67 10.44 -9.53
N PRO A 108 14.74 11.10 -10.06
CA PRO A 108 15.14 10.94 -11.45
C PRO A 108 15.39 9.49 -11.85
N GLY A 109 15.04 9.14 -13.09
CA GLY A 109 15.19 7.78 -13.61
C GLY A 109 14.08 6.81 -13.18
N ARG A 110 13.08 7.27 -12.40
CA ARG A 110 11.86 6.49 -12.15
C ARG A 110 10.78 6.81 -13.17
N PHE A 111 9.96 5.81 -13.48
CA PHE A 111 8.89 5.91 -14.49
C PHE A 111 7.98 7.12 -14.25
N LEU A 112 7.45 7.31 -13.04
CA LEU A 112 6.55 8.42 -12.76
C LEU A 112 7.25 9.79 -12.84
N ASN A 113 8.54 9.88 -12.49
CA ASN A 113 9.27 11.13 -12.65
C ASN A 113 9.30 11.61 -14.11
N GLY A 114 9.62 10.71 -15.06
CA GLY A 114 9.61 11.05 -16.49
C GLY A 114 8.22 11.21 -17.13
N VAL A 115 7.15 10.94 -16.39
CA VAL A 115 5.77 11.25 -16.82
C VAL A 115 5.37 12.68 -16.40
N PHE A 116 5.90 13.17 -15.28
CA PHE A 116 5.54 14.47 -14.72
C PHE A 116 6.52 15.61 -15.06
N TYR A 117 7.76 15.30 -15.41
CA TYR A 117 8.84 16.24 -15.71
C TYR A 117 9.54 15.85 -17.00
#